data_AF-A0A940C082-F1
#
_entry.id   AF-A0A940C082-F1
#
_cell.length_a   1.000
_cell.length_b   1.000
_cell.length_c   1.000
_cell.angle_alpha   90.00
_cell.angle_beta   90.00
_cell.angle_gamma   90.00
#
_symmetry.space_group_name_H-M   'P 1'
#
loop_
_entity.id
_entity.type
_entity.pdbx_description
1 polymer ?
#
loop_
_entity_poly.entity_id
_entity_poly.type
_entity_poly.pdbx_seq_one_letter_code
_entity_poly.pdbx_strand_id
1 'polypeptide(L)'
;KSLLEPFSGTALTGGNTMDTYWNAEAGEIKYQIQNGCGIDQALACWMSEMSGLGEILDRGKVDSALSAVYRHNFKPELRAHVNPCRVYGLNDEAGTVICAWPEGVKKPVVPVPYAEETMHGFEYQAASHLIAHGFEEEGLRMVKAVRDRYDGRRRNPWNEMECGSNYARSMASWALLLIYSGLVYDLPRGRLGFRPLKGAGRFFWSVEGAWGEADVAENGLTLAVTEGGITLRRLALNGAWQAADVRLNDAAVGFTAEDGDVVFDAPVILRAGDTLRVRA
;
A
#
# COMPACT_ATOMS: atom_id res chain seq x y z
N LYS A 1 40.44 -7.47 -4.25
CA LYS A 1 39.30 -8.43 -4.19
C LYS A 1 38.26 -7.93 -5.17
N SER A 2 37.90 -8.72 -6.19
CA SER A 2 36.74 -8.40 -7.03
C SER A 2 35.53 -8.31 -6.11
N LEU A 3 34.82 -7.19 -6.13
CA LEU A 3 33.67 -6.95 -5.25
C LEU A 3 32.46 -7.83 -5.61
N LEU A 4 32.50 -8.52 -6.76
CA LEU A 4 31.43 -9.38 -7.24
C LEU A 4 32.07 -10.61 -7.92
N GLU A 5 31.81 -11.79 -7.37
CA GLU A 5 32.04 -13.07 -8.06
C GLU A 5 30.76 -13.45 -8.83
N PRO A 6 30.87 -14.03 -10.03
CA PRO A 6 29.69 -14.54 -10.75
C PRO A 6 28.93 -15.55 -9.89
N PHE A 7 27.61 -15.40 -9.82
CA PHE A 7 26.76 -16.33 -9.08
C PHE A 7 26.87 -17.75 -9.68
N SER A 8 27.32 -18.72 -8.88
CA SER A 8 27.62 -20.09 -9.31
C SER A 8 26.53 -21.10 -8.92
N GLY A 9 25.28 -20.67 -8.79
CA GLY A 9 24.16 -21.52 -8.39
C GLY A 9 23.58 -22.37 -9.53
N THR A 10 22.83 -23.40 -9.16
CA THR A 10 22.07 -24.24 -10.08
C THR A 10 20.77 -23.54 -10.49
N ALA A 11 20.43 -23.57 -11.78
CA ALA A 11 19.16 -23.05 -12.26
C ALA A 11 17.98 -23.95 -11.83
N LEU A 12 16.76 -23.37 -11.79
CA LEU A 12 15.50 -24.09 -11.49
C LEU A 12 15.26 -25.29 -12.42
N THR A 13 15.74 -25.22 -13.66
CA THR A 13 15.63 -26.28 -14.67
C THR A 13 16.79 -27.29 -14.62
N GLY A 14 17.69 -27.18 -13.63
CA GLY A 14 18.96 -27.89 -13.60
C GLY A 14 20.04 -27.20 -14.46
N GLY A 15 21.32 -27.53 -14.19
CA GLY A 15 22.47 -26.92 -14.88
C GLY A 15 22.91 -25.57 -14.29
N ASN A 16 23.86 -24.90 -14.95
CA ASN A 16 24.43 -23.63 -14.50
C ASN A 16 23.47 -22.46 -14.79
N THR A 17 23.36 -21.52 -13.83
CA THR A 17 22.60 -20.27 -14.00
C THR A 17 23.02 -19.48 -15.24
N MET A 18 24.34 -19.35 -15.48
CA MET A 18 24.86 -18.63 -16.65
C MET A 18 24.45 -19.32 -17.94
N ASP A 19 24.60 -20.63 -18.07
CA ASP A 19 24.20 -21.36 -19.28
C ASP A 19 22.69 -21.23 -19.56
N THR A 20 21.89 -21.16 -18.50
CA THR A 20 20.43 -21.07 -18.61
C THR A 20 19.96 -19.67 -19.01
N TYR A 21 20.53 -18.63 -18.41
CA TYR A 21 20.03 -17.25 -18.54
C TYR A 21 20.86 -16.36 -19.46
N TRP A 22 22.07 -16.76 -19.86
CA TRP A 22 22.87 -16.02 -20.83
C TRP A 22 22.24 -16.05 -22.23
N ASN A 23 22.20 -14.90 -22.89
CA ASN A 23 21.88 -14.76 -24.30
C ASN A 23 23.17 -14.37 -25.05
N ALA A 24 23.77 -15.33 -25.74
CA ALA A 24 25.03 -15.13 -26.46
C ALA A 24 24.90 -14.16 -27.66
N GLU A 25 23.73 -14.08 -28.30
CA GLU A 25 23.47 -13.17 -29.41
C GLU A 25 23.44 -11.71 -28.94
N ALA A 26 22.75 -11.46 -27.82
CA ALA A 26 22.63 -10.12 -27.25
C ALA A 26 23.81 -9.72 -26.36
N GLY A 27 24.60 -10.68 -25.88
CA GLY A 27 25.62 -10.46 -24.85
C GLY A 27 25.04 -10.02 -23.50
N GLU A 28 23.84 -10.49 -23.18
CA GLU A 28 23.04 -10.07 -22.01
C GLU A 28 22.54 -11.27 -21.21
N ILE A 29 22.34 -11.09 -19.89
CA ILE A 29 21.55 -12.02 -19.08
C ILE A 29 20.06 -11.71 -19.31
N LYS A 30 19.26 -12.73 -19.62
CA LYS A 30 17.80 -12.64 -19.79
C LYS A 30 17.10 -12.26 -18.48
N TYR A 31 15.90 -11.69 -18.60
CA TYR A 31 14.97 -11.44 -17.49
C TYR A 31 15.46 -10.41 -16.46
N GLN A 32 16.37 -9.52 -16.87
CA GLN A 32 16.88 -8.46 -16.01
C GLN A 32 16.04 -7.19 -16.13
N ILE A 33 15.98 -6.41 -15.05
CA ILE A 33 15.48 -5.03 -15.07
C ILE A 33 16.57 -4.07 -15.58
N GLN A 34 17.83 -4.31 -15.20
CA GLN A 34 18.95 -3.39 -15.41
C GLN A 34 18.64 -2.01 -14.83
N ASN A 35 18.87 -0.94 -15.58
CA ASN A 35 18.57 0.44 -15.17
C ASN A 35 17.08 0.82 -15.40
N GLY A 36 16.18 -0.16 -15.44
CA GLY A 36 14.74 0.06 -15.54
C GLY A 36 14.12 0.50 -14.20
N CYS A 37 12.93 1.08 -14.28
CA CYS A 37 12.10 1.50 -13.16
C CYS A 37 11.00 0.46 -12.93
N GLY A 38 11.14 -0.36 -11.89
CA GLY A 38 10.15 -1.34 -11.48
C GLY A 38 9.06 -0.73 -10.60
N ILE A 39 7.80 -1.07 -10.84
CA ILE A 39 6.63 -0.54 -10.11
C ILE A 39 6.69 -0.80 -8.60
N ASP A 40 7.28 -1.93 -8.20
CA ASP A 40 7.35 -2.43 -6.83
C ASP A 40 8.76 -2.31 -6.22
N GLN A 41 9.64 -1.48 -6.79
CA GLN A 41 11.02 -1.31 -6.33
C GLN A 41 11.16 -0.85 -4.86
N ALA A 42 10.08 -0.32 -4.27
CA ALA A 42 10.00 0.09 -2.87
C ALA A 42 8.92 -0.69 -2.07
N LEU A 43 8.53 -1.89 -2.51
CA LEU A 43 7.46 -2.68 -1.89
C LEU A 43 7.69 -2.97 -0.40
N ALA A 44 8.94 -3.20 0.00
CA ALA A 44 9.27 -3.46 1.40
C ALA A 44 8.95 -2.27 2.31
N CYS A 45 9.15 -1.04 1.84
CA CYS A 45 8.77 0.19 2.57
C CYS A 45 7.26 0.26 2.74
N TRP A 46 6.51 0.05 1.66
CA TRP A 46 5.05 0.00 1.71
C TRP A 46 4.54 -1.02 2.71
N MET A 47 5.06 -2.26 2.70
CA MET A 47 4.66 -3.29 3.66
C MET A 47 5.00 -2.90 5.11
N SER A 48 6.17 -2.30 5.34
CA SER A 48 6.61 -1.83 6.65
C SER A 48 5.65 -0.79 7.21
N GLU A 49 5.30 0.20 6.39
CA GLU A 49 4.38 1.27 6.77
C GLU A 49 2.95 0.76 7.01
N MET A 50 2.43 -0.09 6.11
CA MET A 50 1.11 -0.70 6.28
C MET A 50 1.02 -1.60 7.53
N SER A 51 2.15 -2.14 7.98
CA SER A 51 2.23 -2.99 9.17
C SER A 51 2.56 -2.24 10.46
N GLY A 52 2.68 -0.91 10.42
CA GLY A 52 3.01 -0.09 11.60
C GLY A 52 4.48 -0.15 12.04
N LEU A 53 5.38 -0.71 11.21
CA LEU A 53 6.83 -0.76 11.48
C LEU A 53 7.54 0.56 11.12
N GLY A 54 6.87 1.43 10.35
CA GLY A 54 7.39 2.75 9.97
C GLY A 54 8.40 2.70 8.82
N GLU A 55 9.16 3.78 8.66
CA GLU A 55 10.13 3.96 7.59
C GLU A 55 11.39 3.11 7.84
N ILE A 56 11.71 2.20 6.92
CA ILE A 56 12.89 1.31 7.00
C ILE A 56 14.05 1.74 6.09
N LEU A 57 13.81 2.66 5.17
CA LEU A 57 14.79 3.26 4.27
C LEU A 57 14.68 4.79 4.35
N ASP A 58 15.69 5.48 3.82
CA ASP A 58 15.68 6.94 3.74
C ASP A 58 14.46 7.46 2.96
N ARG A 59 13.61 8.24 3.62
CA ARG A 59 12.36 8.78 3.05
C ARG A 59 12.59 9.51 1.72
N GLY A 60 13.62 10.36 1.65
CA GLY A 60 13.90 11.13 0.43
C GLY A 60 14.24 10.23 -0.77
N LYS A 61 14.92 9.11 -0.55
CA LYS A 61 15.17 8.09 -1.58
C LYS A 61 13.89 7.35 -1.98
N VAL A 62 13.02 7.02 -1.02
CA VAL A 62 11.72 6.38 -1.31
C VAL A 62 10.83 7.33 -2.10
N ASP A 63 10.68 8.58 -1.68
CA ASP A 63 9.92 9.62 -2.39
C ASP A 63 10.41 9.79 -3.83
N SER A 64 11.73 9.83 -4.02
CA SER A 64 12.35 9.91 -5.35
C SER A 64 12.01 8.69 -6.21
N ALA A 65 12.09 7.48 -5.64
CA ALA A 65 11.74 6.25 -6.34
C ALA A 65 10.25 6.18 -6.71
N LEU A 66 9.35 6.60 -5.82
CA LEU A 66 7.90 6.65 -6.10
C LEU A 66 7.56 7.68 -7.18
N SER A 67 8.17 8.86 -7.11
CA SER A 67 8.05 9.87 -8.16
C SER A 67 8.53 9.34 -9.52
N ALA A 68 9.62 8.56 -9.55
CA ALA A 68 10.10 7.90 -10.75
C ALA A 68 9.12 6.84 -11.29
N VAL A 69 8.51 6.02 -10.40
CA VAL A 69 7.47 5.06 -10.79
C VAL A 69 6.31 5.78 -11.46
N TYR A 70 5.77 6.83 -10.84
CA TYR A 70 4.68 7.60 -11.45
C TYR A 70 5.12 8.18 -12.81
N ARG A 71 6.27 8.84 -12.87
CA ARG A 71 6.76 9.52 -14.09
C ARG A 71 6.98 8.56 -15.25
N HIS A 72 7.56 7.39 -15.01
CA HIS A 72 8.02 6.49 -16.07
C HIS A 72 7.03 5.36 -16.36
N ASN A 73 6.35 4.84 -15.34
CA ASN A 73 5.50 3.68 -15.47
C ASN A 73 4.03 4.03 -15.75
N PHE A 74 3.53 5.18 -15.28
CA PHE A 74 2.16 5.59 -15.58
C PHE A 74 2.03 5.98 -17.05
N LYS A 75 1.08 5.36 -17.75
CA LYS A 75 0.72 5.67 -19.13
C LYS A 75 -0.66 6.31 -19.13
N PRO A 76 -0.81 7.58 -19.56
CA PRO A 76 -2.11 8.24 -19.62
C PRO A 76 -3.02 7.62 -20.70
N GLU A 77 -2.45 6.92 -21.68
CA GLU A 77 -3.15 6.11 -22.66
C GLU A 77 -2.29 4.90 -23.04
N LEU A 78 -2.94 3.78 -23.37
CA LEU A 78 -2.28 2.52 -23.72
C LEU A 78 -2.26 2.24 -25.23
N ARG A 79 -2.84 3.11 -26.06
CA ARG A 79 -2.97 2.92 -27.52
C ARG A 79 -1.63 2.65 -28.21
N ALA A 80 -0.59 3.38 -27.83
CA ALA A 80 0.75 3.26 -28.39
C ALA A 80 1.69 2.37 -27.54
N HIS A 81 1.19 1.82 -26.43
CA HIS A 81 1.99 0.98 -25.54
C HIS A 81 1.95 -0.47 -26.02
N VAL A 82 3.09 -0.95 -26.52
CA VAL A 82 3.22 -2.34 -26.96
C VAL A 82 3.33 -3.25 -25.73
N ASN A 83 2.42 -4.22 -25.63
CA ASN A 83 2.45 -5.26 -24.61
C ASN A 83 2.35 -6.64 -25.28
N PRO A 84 3.43 -7.45 -25.29
CA PRO A 84 3.44 -8.77 -25.91
C PRO A 84 2.85 -9.87 -25.00
N CYS A 85 2.40 -9.53 -23.80
CA CYS A 85 1.88 -10.45 -22.80
C CYS A 85 0.35 -10.30 -22.68
N ARG A 86 -0.20 -10.36 -21.45
CA ARG A 86 -1.64 -10.25 -21.21
C ARG A 86 -2.06 -8.79 -21.19
N VAL A 87 -3.19 -8.50 -21.84
CA VAL A 87 -3.66 -7.13 -22.05
C VAL A 87 -4.82 -6.83 -21.09
N TYR A 88 -4.55 -6.00 -20.09
CA TYR A 88 -5.53 -5.60 -19.07
C TYR A 88 -6.09 -4.18 -19.25
N GLY A 89 -5.57 -3.45 -20.24
CA GLY A 89 -6.06 -2.12 -20.63
C GLY A 89 -5.88 -1.92 -22.14
N LEU A 90 -6.71 -1.09 -22.76
CA LEU A 90 -6.84 -0.94 -24.20
C LEU A 90 -6.99 0.54 -24.59
N ASN A 91 -6.39 0.93 -25.71
CA ASN A 91 -6.67 2.21 -26.39
C ASN A 91 -6.47 3.45 -25.49
N ASP A 92 -7.55 4.20 -25.25
CA ASP A 92 -7.63 5.43 -24.46
C ASP A 92 -7.62 5.17 -22.94
N GLU A 93 -7.48 3.91 -22.51
CA GLU A 93 -7.34 3.57 -21.11
C GLU A 93 -5.94 3.88 -20.60
N ALA A 94 -5.88 4.40 -19.38
CA ALA A 94 -4.65 4.61 -18.65
C ALA A 94 -4.28 3.37 -17.82
N GLY A 95 -3.01 3.28 -17.43
CA GLY A 95 -2.55 2.26 -16.49
C GLY A 95 -1.07 2.43 -16.14
N THR A 96 -0.62 1.75 -15.07
CA THR A 96 0.79 1.78 -14.66
C THR A 96 1.44 0.43 -14.98
N VAL A 97 2.49 0.45 -15.80
CA VAL A 97 3.14 -0.77 -16.28
C VAL A 97 4.14 -1.32 -15.25
N ILE A 98 4.37 -2.64 -15.26
CA ILE A 98 5.28 -3.30 -14.31
C ILE A 98 6.69 -2.71 -14.34
N CYS A 99 7.26 -2.48 -15.53
CA CYS A 99 8.58 -1.91 -15.65
C CYS A 99 8.68 -0.97 -16.86
N ALA A 100 9.32 0.18 -16.66
CA ALA A 100 9.59 1.15 -17.72
C ALA A 100 11.08 1.49 -17.74
N TRP A 101 11.63 1.72 -18.94
CA TRP A 101 12.98 2.23 -19.11
C TRP A 101 12.88 3.71 -19.48
N PRO A 102 13.44 4.62 -18.67
CA PRO A 102 13.44 6.05 -18.98
C PRO A 102 14.08 6.35 -20.34
N GLU A 103 13.79 7.52 -20.89
CA GLU A 103 14.40 7.96 -22.16
C GLU A 103 15.93 7.90 -22.10
N GLY A 104 16.54 7.36 -23.16
CA GLY A 104 17.99 7.13 -23.21
C GLY A 104 18.48 5.89 -22.47
N VAL A 105 17.63 5.21 -21.68
CA VAL A 105 17.98 3.95 -21.02
C VAL A 105 17.69 2.77 -21.94
N LYS A 106 18.71 1.95 -22.19
CA LYS A 106 18.57 0.72 -22.99
C LYS A 106 17.73 -0.30 -22.21
N LYS A 107 16.58 -0.66 -22.77
CA LYS A 107 15.80 -1.83 -22.36
C LYS A 107 16.55 -3.12 -22.77
N PRO A 108 16.72 -4.10 -21.87
CA PRO A 108 17.28 -5.41 -22.23
C PRO A 108 16.51 -6.07 -23.38
N VAL A 109 17.21 -6.84 -24.21
CA VAL A 109 16.58 -7.54 -25.34
C VAL A 109 15.51 -8.52 -24.87
N VAL A 110 15.77 -9.19 -23.74
CA VAL A 110 14.80 -10.02 -23.02
C VAL A 110 14.67 -9.47 -21.60
N PRO A 111 13.74 -8.52 -21.36
CA PRO A 111 13.57 -7.89 -20.05
C PRO A 111 12.93 -8.85 -19.04
N VAL A 112 12.80 -8.40 -17.79
CA VAL A 112 11.97 -9.06 -16.77
C VAL A 112 10.59 -9.43 -17.37
N PRO A 113 10.07 -10.64 -17.10
CA PRO A 113 8.77 -11.05 -17.60
C PRO A 113 7.66 -10.06 -17.20
N TYR A 114 6.67 -9.90 -18.09
CA TYR A 114 5.49 -9.08 -17.88
C TYR A 114 5.75 -7.57 -17.70
N ALA A 115 6.94 -7.08 -18.06
CA ALA A 115 7.34 -5.67 -17.91
C ALA A 115 6.29 -4.68 -18.46
N GLU A 116 5.62 -5.05 -19.55
CA GLU A 116 4.65 -4.20 -20.24
C GLU A 116 3.20 -4.36 -19.76
N GLU A 117 2.91 -5.26 -18.82
CA GLU A 117 1.55 -5.47 -18.31
C GLU A 117 1.12 -4.40 -17.30
N THR A 118 -0.18 -4.14 -17.21
CA THR A 118 -0.82 -3.29 -16.19
C THR A 118 -1.57 -4.18 -15.19
N MET A 119 -0.88 -4.59 -14.13
CA MET A 119 -1.43 -5.51 -13.12
C MET A 119 -2.03 -4.73 -11.94
N HIS A 120 -3.35 -4.72 -11.83
CA HIS A 120 -4.12 -3.87 -10.89
C HIS A 120 -3.61 -3.87 -9.45
N GLY A 121 -3.23 -5.02 -8.90
CA GLY A 121 -2.71 -5.09 -7.54
C GLY A 121 -1.42 -4.30 -7.33
N PHE A 122 -0.52 -4.31 -8.31
CA PHE A 122 0.69 -3.49 -8.30
C PHE A 122 0.37 -2.00 -8.51
N GLU A 123 -0.62 -1.69 -9.35
CA GLU A 123 -1.09 -0.33 -9.56
C GLU A 123 -1.65 0.28 -8.26
N TYR A 124 -2.49 -0.45 -7.52
CA TYR A 124 -2.99 -0.01 -6.22
C TYR A 124 -1.90 0.09 -5.16
N GLN A 125 -0.96 -0.85 -5.15
CA GLN A 125 0.18 -0.79 -4.23
C GLN A 125 0.99 0.48 -4.48
N ALA A 126 1.41 0.74 -5.72
CA ALA A 126 2.18 1.94 -6.04
C ALA A 126 1.36 3.23 -5.79
N ALA A 127 0.07 3.24 -6.13
CA ALA A 127 -0.81 4.38 -5.91
C ALA A 127 -1.00 4.71 -4.41
N SER A 128 -1.26 3.69 -3.60
CA SER A 128 -1.41 3.86 -2.15
C SER A 128 -0.09 4.28 -1.50
N HIS A 129 1.04 3.76 -1.94
CA HIS A 129 2.35 4.18 -1.47
C HIS A 129 2.65 5.65 -1.82
N LEU A 130 2.30 6.10 -3.04
CA LEU A 130 2.36 7.53 -3.40
C LEU A 130 1.53 8.40 -2.45
N ILE A 131 0.29 8.00 -2.14
CA ILE A 131 -0.59 8.73 -1.22
C ILE A 131 0.00 8.78 0.19
N ALA A 132 0.53 7.67 0.70
CA ALA A 132 1.18 7.62 2.02
C ALA A 132 2.37 8.58 2.14
N HIS A 133 3.05 8.85 1.02
CA HIS A 133 4.20 9.77 0.93
C HIS A 133 3.82 11.21 0.53
N GLY A 134 2.53 11.53 0.42
CA GLY A 134 2.05 12.88 0.15
C GLY A 134 1.85 13.22 -1.34
N PHE A 135 2.05 12.27 -2.24
CA PHE A 135 1.75 12.39 -3.68
C PHE A 135 0.29 11.98 -3.96
N GLU A 136 -0.65 12.63 -3.27
CA GLU A 136 -2.07 12.23 -3.26
C GLU A 136 -2.70 12.32 -4.66
N GLU A 137 -2.41 13.39 -5.41
CA GLU A 137 -2.95 13.58 -6.76
C GLU A 137 -2.47 12.50 -7.74
N GLU A 138 -1.16 12.20 -7.73
CA GLU A 138 -0.56 11.12 -8.51
C GLU A 138 -1.20 9.77 -8.19
N GLY A 139 -1.30 9.43 -6.91
CA GLY A 139 -1.89 8.17 -6.47
C GLY A 139 -3.37 8.06 -6.84
N LEU A 140 -4.16 9.12 -6.65
CA LEU A 140 -5.57 9.12 -7.04
C LEU A 140 -5.76 9.02 -8.56
N ARG A 141 -4.86 9.61 -9.37
CA ARG A 141 -4.86 9.41 -10.83
C ARG A 141 -4.63 7.95 -11.21
N MET A 142 -3.71 7.26 -10.53
CA MET A 142 -3.48 5.82 -10.75
C MET A 142 -4.67 4.96 -10.31
N VAL A 143 -5.26 5.22 -9.14
CA VAL A 143 -6.49 4.55 -8.67
C VAL A 143 -7.61 4.74 -9.69
N LYS A 144 -7.82 5.98 -10.15
CA LYS A 144 -8.82 6.30 -11.17
C LYS A 144 -8.56 5.56 -12.47
N ALA A 145 -7.32 5.47 -12.94
CA ALA A 145 -6.96 4.72 -14.15
C ALA A 145 -7.35 3.24 -14.06
N VAL A 146 -7.19 2.62 -12.89
CA VAL A 146 -7.74 1.27 -12.67
C VAL A 146 -9.26 1.30 -12.74
N ARG A 147 -9.94 2.15 -11.94
CA ARG A 147 -11.41 2.14 -11.83
C ARG A 147 -12.14 2.48 -13.12
N ASP A 148 -11.59 3.37 -13.94
CA ASP A 148 -12.16 3.77 -15.24
C ASP A 148 -12.19 2.60 -16.24
N ARG A 149 -11.31 1.59 -16.08
CA ARG A 149 -11.36 0.36 -16.88
C ARG A 149 -12.55 -0.54 -16.50
N TYR A 150 -13.16 -0.35 -15.33
CA TYR A 150 -14.23 -1.17 -14.76
C TYR A 150 -15.46 -0.32 -14.37
N ASP A 151 -15.88 0.55 -15.28
CA ASP A 151 -17.02 1.47 -15.11
C ASP A 151 -18.41 0.82 -15.25
N GLY A 152 -18.48 -0.49 -15.51
CA GLY A 152 -19.73 -1.22 -15.77
C GLY A 152 -20.22 -1.15 -17.23
N ARG A 153 -19.62 -0.29 -18.06
CA ARG A 153 -19.86 -0.26 -19.52
C ARG A 153 -18.80 -1.05 -20.25
N ARG A 154 -17.52 -0.84 -19.90
CA ARG A 154 -16.36 -1.50 -20.48
C ARG A 154 -16.13 -2.87 -19.84
N ARG A 155 -16.15 -2.94 -18.50
CA ARG A 155 -15.91 -4.17 -17.72
C ARG A 155 -16.69 -4.15 -16.41
N ASN A 156 -16.87 -5.32 -15.81
CA ASN A 156 -17.59 -5.49 -14.54
C ASN A 156 -16.87 -4.74 -13.39
N PRO A 157 -17.55 -3.82 -12.67
CA PRO A 157 -16.96 -3.02 -11.58
C PRO A 157 -16.38 -3.81 -10.40
N TRP A 158 -16.75 -5.08 -10.30
CA TRP A 158 -16.39 -6.01 -9.24
C TRP A 158 -15.40 -7.09 -9.67
N ASN A 159 -14.89 -7.01 -10.90
CA ASN A 159 -14.02 -8.04 -11.47
C ASN A 159 -12.76 -7.42 -12.11
N GLU A 160 -11.91 -6.81 -11.28
CA GLU A 160 -10.59 -6.41 -11.72
C GLU A 160 -9.75 -7.64 -12.02
N MET A 161 -9.57 -7.92 -13.31
CA MET A 161 -9.02 -9.17 -13.81
C MET A 161 -7.49 -9.15 -13.86
N GLU A 162 -6.85 -10.29 -13.64
CA GLU A 162 -5.41 -10.44 -13.84
C GLU A 162 -5.08 -11.86 -14.33
N CYS A 163 -4.53 -12.75 -13.50
CA CYS A 163 -4.41 -14.18 -13.81
C CYS A 163 -5.75 -14.93 -13.71
N GLY A 164 -6.83 -14.33 -14.24
CA GLY A 164 -8.21 -14.81 -14.12
C GLY A 164 -9.17 -13.72 -13.63
N SER A 165 -10.44 -14.11 -13.48
CA SER A 165 -11.46 -13.26 -12.83
C SER A 165 -11.33 -13.31 -11.31
N ASN A 166 -11.75 -12.24 -10.63
CA ASN A 166 -11.74 -12.06 -9.18
C ASN A 166 -10.36 -12.31 -8.56
N TYR A 167 -9.32 -11.81 -9.22
CA TYR A 167 -7.95 -12.07 -8.81
C TYR A 167 -7.63 -11.28 -7.52
N ALA A 168 -7.15 -11.99 -6.49
CA ALA A 168 -7.00 -11.47 -5.14
C ALA A 168 -6.08 -10.24 -5.03
N ARG A 169 -5.15 -10.04 -5.96
CA ARG A 169 -4.12 -9.00 -5.85
C ARG A 169 -4.70 -7.57 -5.85
N SER A 170 -5.85 -7.35 -6.47
CA SER A 170 -6.57 -6.07 -6.41
C SER A 170 -7.02 -5.68 -5.00
N MET A 171 -7.05 -6.61 -4.05
CA MET A 171 -7.30 -6.29 -2.64
C MET A 171 -6.21 -5.39 -2.03
N ALA A 172 -5.08 -5.17 -2.72
CA ALA A 172 -4.12 -4.11 -2.37
C ALA A 172 -4.79 -2.72 -2.27
N SER A 173 -5.93 -2.50 -2.95
CA SER A 173 -6.77 -1.30 -2.80
C SER A 173 -7.24 -1.06 -1.35
N TRP A 174 -7.29 -2.09 -0.51
CA TRP A 174 -7.63 -1.96 0.92
C TRP A 174 -6.68 -1.03 1.68
N ALA A 175 -5.42 -0.94 1.25
CA ALA A 175 -4.44 -0.04 1.85
C ALA A 175 -4.89 1.43 1.81
N LEU A 176 -5.72 1.83 0.83
CA LEU A 176 -6.30 3.17 0.79
C LEU A 176 -7.12 3.47 2.04
N LEU A 177 -7.90 2.51 2.56
CA LEU A 177 -8.66 2.69 3.80
C LEU A 177 -7.73 2.96 4.97
N LEU A 178 -6.64 2.18 5.09
CA LEU A 178 -5.66 2.30 6.18
C LEU A 178 -4.95 3.66 6.15
N ILE A 179 -4.55 4.11 4.95
CA ILE A 179 -3.82 5.36 4.75
C ILE A 179 -4.72 6.57 5.02
N TYR A 180 -5.94 6.59 4.46
CA TYR A 180 -6.84 7.73 4.65
C TYR A 180 -7.35 7.84 6.09
N SER A 181 -7.62 6.71 6.77
CA SER A 181 -7.95 6.72 8.19
C SER A 181 -6.74 6.99 9.09
N GLY A 182 -5.53 6.82 8.56
CA GLY A 182 -4.29 6.78 9.33
C GLY A 182 -4.35 5.78 10.47
N LEU A 183 -4.84 4.57 10.19
CA LEU A 183 -4.98 3.53 11.21
C LEU A 183 -3.61 3.21 11.80
N VAL A 184 -3.50 3.30 13.12
CA VAL A 184 -2.32 2.90 13.89
C VAL A 184 -2.69 1.65 14.67
N TYR A 185 -1.88 0.60 14.62
CA TYR A 185 -2.14 -0.60 15.42
C TYR A 185 -0.85 -1.32 15.84
N ASP A 186 -0.89 -1.93 17.01
CA ASP A 186 0.06 -2.94 17.53
C ASP A 186 -0.71 -3.76 18.57
N LEU A 187 -1.44 -4.77 18.10
CA LEU A 187 -2.37 -5.56 18.91
C LEU A 187 -1.66 -6.35 20.04
N PRO A 188 -0.47 -6.94 19.83
CA PRO A 188 0.28 -7.55 20.93
C PRO A 188 0.57 -6.57 22.08
N ARG A 189 0.74 -5.27 21.78
CA ARG A 189 0.88 -4.21 22.80
C ARG A 189 -0.43 -3.54 23.20
N GLY A 190 -1.57 -3.97 22.64
CA GLY A 190 -2.89 -3.37 22.89
C GLY A 190 -2.97 -1.92 22.40
N ARG A 191 -2.35 -1.60 21.27
CA ARG A 191 -2.36 -0.26 20.67
C ARG A 191 -3.28 -0.22 19.46
N LEU A 192 -4.17 0.76 19.41
CA LEU A 192 -4.97 1.13 18.26
C LEU A 192 -5.00 2.67 18.16
N GLY A 193 -5.36 3.25 17.03
CA GLY A 193 -5.56 4.69 16.92
C GLY A 193 -5.73 5.16 15.49
N PHE A 194 -5.95 6.46 15.33
CA PHE A 194 -6.28 7.08 14.04
C PHE A 194 -5.56 8.40 13.89
N ARG A 195 -4.94 8.59 12.72
CA ARG A 195 -4.26 9.83 12.31
C ARG A 195 -4.68 10.20 10.89
N PRO A 196 -5.95 10.57 10.67
CA PRO A 196 -6.50 10.64 9.31
C PRO A 196 -5.77 11.64 8.43
N LEU A 197 -5.53 11.23 7.18
CA LEU A 197 -4.79 12.05 6.21
C LEU A 197 -5.52 13.36 5.86
N LYS A 198 -6.86 13.35 5.87
CA LYS A 198 -7.72 14.49 5.51
C LYS A 198 -8.45 15.11 6.71
N GLY A 199 -8.05 14.78 7.93
CA GLY A 199 -8.65 15.31 9.17
C GLY A 199 -9.93 14.59 9.59
N ALA A 200 -10.86 15.34 10.18
CA ALA A 200 -12.08 14.78 10.77
C ALA A 200 -12.91 13.96 9.77
N GLY A 201 -13.51 12.87 10.24
CA GLY A 201 -14.29 11.96 9.41
C GLY A 201 -14.69 10.69 10.13
N ARG A 202 -15.47 9.87 9.42
CA ARG A 202 -15.86 8.53 9.85
C ARG A 202 -15.06 7.49 9.08
N PHE A 203 -14.45 6.57 9.79
CA PHE A 203 -13.57 5.56 9.21
C PHE A 203 -13.99 4.16 9.64
N PHE A 204 -14.08 3.26 8.66
CA PHE A 204 -14.14 1.84 8.95
C PHE A 204 -12.77 1.34 9.42
N TRP A 205 -12.75 0.48 10.43
CA TRP A 205 -11.54 -0.21 10.87
C TRP A 205 -11.81 -1.68 11.13
N SER A 206 -10.80 -2.51 10.87
CA SER A 206 -10.82 -3.94 11.14
C SER A 206 -9.43 -4.40 11.51
N VAL A 207 -9.32 -5.17 12.58
CA VAL A 207 -8.07 -5.78 13.06
C VAL A 207 -8.36 -7.21 13.49
N GLU A 208 -7.34 -7.95 13.90
CA GLU A 208 -7.55 -9.28 14.49
C GLU A 208 -8.47 -9.16 15.73
N GLY A 209 -9.59 -9.88 15.69
CA GLY A 209 -10.53 -10.00 16.81
C GLY A 209 -11.71 -9.03 16.82
N ALA A 210 -11.67 -7.90 16.09
CA ALA A 210 -12.80 -6.97 16.03
C ALA A 210 -12.78 -6.03 14.80
N TRP A 211 -13.95 -5.49 14.49
CA TRP A 211 -14.11 -4.39 13.54
C TRP A 211 -15.22 -3.43 13.96
N GLY A 212 -15.19 -2.23 13.41
CA GLY A 212 -16.21 -1.22 13.66
C GLY A 212 -15.94 0.11 12.97
N GLU A 213 -16.44 1.17 13.59
CA GLU A 213 -16.32 2.54 13.08
C GLU A 213 -15.54 3.42 14.06
N ALA A 214 -14.79 4.37 13.52
CA ALA A 214 -14.12 5.43 14.26
C ALA A 214 -14.61 6.78 13.74
N ASP A 215 -15.28 7.55 14.58
CA ASP A 215 -15.63 8.95 14.32
C ASP A 215 -14.53 9.84 14.92
N VAL A 216 -13.69 10.42 14.05
CA VAL A 216 -12.62 11.36 14.42
C VAL A 216 -13.14 12.77 14.20
N ALA A 217 -13.18 13.57 15.26
CA ALA A 217 -13.51 15.00 15.24
C ALA A 217 -12.26 15.85 15.50
N GLU A 218 -12.37 17.18 15.38
CA GLU A 218 -11.25 18.10 15.64
C GLU A 218 -10.65 17.92 17.04
N ASN A 219 -11.49 17.72 18.05
CA ASN A 219 -11.11 17.60 19.47
C ASN A 219 -11.72 16.35 20.13
N GLY A 220 -11.87 15.26 19.36
CA GLY A 220 -12.46 14.04 19.89
C GLY A 220 -12.30 12.83 18.99
N LEU A 221 -12.43 11.66 19.60
CA LEU A 221 -12.42 10.37 18.92
C LEU A 221 -13.50 9.48 19.56
N THR A 222 -14.35 8.89 18.75
CA THR A 222 -15.29 7.85 19.17
C THR A 222 -14.97 6.57 18.42
N LEU A 223 -14.59 5.54 19.17
CA LEU A 223 -14.31 4.20 18.65
C LEU A 223 -15.49 3.28 19.02
N ALA A 224 -16.25 2.86 18.03
CA ALA A 224 -17.34 1.91 18.19
C ALA A 224 -16.91 0.52 17.71
N VAL A 225 -17.16 -0.51 18.52
CA VAL A 225 -16.94 -1.90 18.14
C VAL A 225 -18.27 -2.48 17.64
N THR A 226 -18.35 -2.80 16.35
CA THR A 226 -19.56 -3.40 15.79
C THR A 226 -19.61 -4.89 16.11
N GLU A 227 -18.50 -5.61 15.91
CA GLU A 227 -18.41 -7.04 16.16
C GLU A 227 -17.06 -7.43 16.73
N GLY A 228 -17.04 -8.54 17.49
CA GLY A 228 -15.84 -9.09 18.10
C GLY A 228 -15.42 -8.41 19.41
N GLY A 229 -14.13 -8.45 19.74
CA GLY A 229 -13.59 -7.79 20.92
C GLY A 229 -12.07 -7.63 20.91
N ILE A 230 -11.60 -6.54 21.50
CA ILE A 230 -10.19 -6.16 21.61
C ILE A 230 -9.86 -5.64 23.00
N THR A 231 -8.60 -5.76 23.39
CA THR A 231 -8.10 -5.17 24.63
C THR A 231 -7.09 -4.09 24.30
N LEU A 232 -7.37 -2.87 24.77
CA LEU A 232 -6.52 -1.70 24.54
C LEU A 232 -5.79 -1.30 25.82
N ARG A 233 -4.51 -0.98 25.67
CA ARG A 233 -3.65 -0.35 26.67
C ARG A 233 -3.28 1.08 26.26
N ARG A 234 -3.25 1.35 24.95
CA ARG A 234 -2.97 2.67 24.40
C ARG A 234 -3.89 2.97 23.23
N LEU A 235 -4.41 4.19 23.17
CA LEU A 235 -5.14 4.71 22.04
C LEU A 235 -4.35 5.89 21.45
N ALA A 236 -3.84 5.72 20.23
CA ALA A 236 -3.07 6.74 19.54
C ALA A 236 -4.00 7.81 18.93
N LEU A 237 -3.65 9.07 19.16
CA LEU A 237 -4.38 10.22 18.62
C LEU A 237 -3.58 10.88 17.49
N ASN A 238 -4.20 11.86 16.83
CA ASN A 238 -3.60 12.63 15.74
C ASN A 238 -2.60 13.71 16.21
N GLY A 239 -2.46 13.92 17.52
CA GLY A 239 -1.54 14.90 18.11
C GLY A 239 -1.99 16.36 18.00
N ALA A 240 -3.17 16.64 17.46
CA ALA A 240 -3.70 18.00 17.30
C ALA A 240 -4.36 18.54 18.59
N TRP A 241 -4.72 17.65 19.52
CA TRP A 241 -5.36 17.94 20.80
C TRP A 241 -4.93 16.88 21.82
N GLN A 242 -5.23 17.13 23.09
CA GLN A 242 -4.91 16.23 24.20
C GLN A 242 -6.19 15.79 24.90
N ALA A 243 -6.27 14.52 25.29
CA ALA A 243 -7.44 13.99 25.98
C ALA A 243 -7.58 14.55 27.40
N ALA A 244 -8.80 14.96 27.77
CA ALA A 244 -9.20 15.36 29.12
C ALA A 244 -10.32 14.46 29.70
N ASP A 245 -11.13 13.82 28.86
CA ASP A 245 -12.17 12.87 29.28
C ASP A 245 -12.13 11.62 28.40
N VAL A 246 -12.14 10.45 29.05
CA VAL A 246 -12.24 9.15 28.38
C VAL A 246 -13.35 8.33 29.01
N ARG A 247 -14.27 7.81 28.19
CA ARG A 247 -15.42 7.06 28.64
C ARG A 247 -15.65 5.80 27.83
N LEU A 248 -15.91 4.69 28.53
CA LEU A 248 -16.42 3.44 27.96
C LEU A 248 -17.89 3.32 28.32
N ASN A 249 -18.79 3.32 27.33
CA ASN A 249 -20.24 3.24 27.54
C ASN A 249 -20.73 4.23 28.63
N ASP A 250 -20.25 5.47 28.56
CA ASP A 250 -20.49 6.58 29.49
C ASP A 250 -19.82 6.50 30.88
N ALA A 251 -19.21 5.37 31.24
CA ALA A 251 -18.40 5.24 32.45
C ALA A 251 -16.99 5.81 32.25
N ALA A 252 -16.52 6.63 33.19
CA ALA A 252 -15.18 7.21 33.14
C ALA A 252 -14.09 6.14 33.23
N VAL A 253 -13.03 6.30 32.44
CA VAL A 253 -11.87 5.42 32.39
C VAL A 253 -10.63 6.20 32.83
N GLY A 254 -9.86 5.63 33.75
CA GLY A 254 -8.58 6.22 34.18
C GLY A 254 -7.53 6.14 33.07
N PHE A 255 -6.83 7.25 32.84
CA PHE A 255 -5.80 7.35 31.82
C PHE A 255 -4.76 8.41 32.17
N THR A 256 -3.60 8.28 31.52
CA THR A 256 -2.56 9.31 31.45
C THR A 256 -2.32 9.67 29.98
N ALA A 257 -2.09 10.95 29.70
CA ALA A 257 -1.69 11.41 28.38
C ALA A 257 -0.16 11.35 28.24
N GLU A 258 0.34 10.56 27.30
CA GLU A 258 1.78 10.40 27.01
C GLU A 258 2.01 10.58 25.51
N ASP A 259 2.92 11.49 25.13
CA ASP A 259 3.26 11.79 23.73
C ASP A 259 2.04 12.13 22.84
N GLY A 260 0.99 12.69 23.45
CA GLY A 260 -0.27 13.00 22.76
C GLY A 260 -1.21 11.80 22.58
N ASP A 261 -0.83 10.60 23.03
CA ASP A 261 -1.67 9.39 23.06
C ASP A 261 -2.36 9.23 24.43
N VAL A 262 -3.44 8.44 24.46
CA VAL A 262 -4.10 8.00 25.70
C VAL A 262 -3.50 6.67 26.16
N VAL A 263 -2.98 6.63 27.38
CA VAL A 263 -2.49 5.40 28.03
C VAL A 263 -3.42 5.06 29.18
N PHE A 264 -4.07 3.90 29.12
CA PHE A 264 -5.04 3.51 30.14
C PHE A 264 -4.35 3.00 31.40
N ASP A 265 -4.84 3.41 32.57
CA ASP A 265 -4.30 2.96 33.88
C ASP A 265 -4.46 1.44 34.05
N ALA A 266 -5.49 0.86 33.45
CA ALA A 266 -5.73 -0.56 33.33
C ALA A 266 -6.20 -0.91 31.90
N PRO A 267 -5.93 -2.13 31.39
CA PRO A 267 -6.40 -2.52 30.06
C PRO A 267 -7.91 -2.38 29.91
N VAL A 268 -8.34 -1.70 28.84
CA VAL A 268 -9.74 -1.51 28.48
C VAL A 268 -10.16 -2.63 27.55
N ILE A 269 -11.18 -3.39 27.95
CA ILE A 269 -11.74 -4.47 27.12
C ILE A 269 -12.97 -3.91 26.40
N LEU A 270 -12.92 -3.91 25.08
CA LEU A 270 -14.03 -3.51 24.21
C LEU A 270 -14.64 -4.76 23.57
N ARG A 271 -15.96 -4.83 23.53
CA ARG A 271 -16.76 -5.90 22.91
C ARG A 271 -17.76 -5.31 21.93
N ALA A 272 -18.36 -6.15 21.10
CA ALA A 272 -19.47 -5.78 20.23
C ALA A 272 -20.53 -4.94 20.98
N GLY A 273 -20.86 -3.78 20.42
CA GLY A 273 -21.77 -2.79 21.00
C GLY A 273 -21.10 -1.74 21.89
N ASP A 274 -19.86 -1.95 22.32
CA ASP A 274 -19.15 -0.98 23.16
C ASP A 274 -18.71 0.24 22.35
N THR A 275 -18.73 1.39 23.03
CA THR A 275 -18.23 2.66 22.49
C THR A 275 -17.24 3.28 23.47
N LEU A 276 -16.03 3.55 22.98
CA LEU A 276 -15.01 4.32 23.68
C LEU A 276 -14.97 5.74 23.13
N ARG A 277 -15.19 6.73 23.99
CA ARG A 277 -15.19 8.16 23.63
C ARG A 277 -14.02 8.86 24.31
N VAL A 278 -13.29 9.66 23.55
CA VAL A 278 -12.19 10.51 24.01
C VAL A 278 -12.48 11.93 23.59
N ARG A 279 -12.34 12.88 24.50
CA ARG A 279 -12.55 14.32 24.26
C ARG A 279 -11.44 15.14 24.90
N ALA A 280 -11.13 16.28 24.30
CA ALA A 280 -10.31 17.33 24.92
C ALA A 280 -11.04 18.06 26.05
#